data_AF-A0A218XK94-F1
#
_entry.id   AF-A0A218XK94-F1
#
_cell.length_a   1.000
_cell.length_b   1.000
_cell.length_c   1.000
_cell.angle_alpha   90.00
_cell.angle_beta   90.00
_cell.angle_gamma   90.00
#
_symmetry.space_group_name_H-M   'P 1'
#
loop_
_entity.id
_entity.type
_entity.pdbx_description
1 polymer ?
#
loop_
_entity_poly.entity_id
_entity_poly.type
_entity_poly.pdbx_seq_one_letter_code
_entity_poly.pdbx_strand_id
1 'polypeptide(L)'
;MDPKLLEVSQVFDRFKAALARNDFDTCTNLLSQLKVMLTEFKSLPPLFEKTPNAVHELTLGRDVYEHAVILSVKMEDQDAFERDFFQLKPYYTDARELIPPSPQECPILGLNLLRLLVQNRIAEFHTELELLSPSAMENPCIQHAVELEQSFMEGAYNRVLSARQSVPHETFVYFMDLLAKTEHPEWEIKNGFVFFQKAKESAPSKEIPSLQLINQTLSYARELERIV
;
A
#
# COMPACT_ATOMS: atom_id res chain seq x y z
N MET A 1 30.72 21.84 1.32
CA MET A 1 29.48 21.45 0.61
C MET A 1 29.92 20.66 -0.61
N ASP A 2 29.63 19.37 -0.66
CA ASP A 2 29.99 18.56 -1.84
C ASP A 2 29.24 19.09 -3.08
N PRO A 3 29.93 19.32 -4.21
CA PRO A 3 29.29 19.83 -5.43
C PRO A 3 28.18 18.89 -5.92
N LYS A 4 28.32 17.59 -5.69
CA LYS A 4 27.32 16.56 -6.05
C LYS A 4 26.03 16.70 -5.24
N LEU A 5 26.12 16.99 -3.94
CA LEU A 5 24.94 17.21 -3.10
C LEU A 5 24.12 18.42 -3.58
N LEU A 6 24.81 19.46 -4.04
CA LEU A 6 24.17 20.66 -4.54
C LEU A 6 23.45 20.40 -5.88
N GLU A 7 24.06 19.60 -6.76
CA GLU A 7 23.46 19.19 -8.03
C GLU A 7 22.21 18.33 -7.82
N VAL A 8 22.27 17.32 -6.94
CA VAL A 8 21.09 16.48 -6.63
C VAL A 8 19.98 17.31 -6.00
N SER A 9 20.30 18.23 -5.09
CA SER A 9 19.31 19.15 -4.50
C SER A 9 18.62 20.02 -5.56
N GLN A 10 19.37 20.57 -6.51
CA GLN A 10 18.79 21.36 -7.61
C GLN A 10 17.87 20.53 -8.51
N VAL A 11 18.25 19.30 -8.85
CA VAL A 11 17.41 18.39 -9.63
C VAL A 11 16.16 18.00 -8.83
N PHE A 12 16.30 17.79 -7.52
CA PHE A 12 15.17 17.52 -6.63
C PHE A 12 14.20 18.70 -6.52
N ASP A 13 14.69 19.93 -6.47
CA ASP A 13 13.84 21.13 -6.50
C ASP A 13 13.07 21.25 -7.82
N ARG A 14 13.72 20.93 -8.94
CA ARG A 14 13.05 20.86 -10.25
C ARG A 14 11.99 19.76 -10.28
N PHE A 15 12.27 18.62 -9.68
CA PHE A 15 11.31 17.52 -9.55
C PHE A 15 10.09 17.91 -8.72
N LYS A 16 10.28 18.55 -7.55
CA LYS A 16 9.16 19.09 -6.74
C LYS A 16 8.32 20.09 -7.52
N ALA A 17 8.96 20.98 -8.28
CA ALA A 17 8.26 21.94 -9.13
C ALA A 17 7.46 21.27 -10.26
N ALA A 18 7.99 20.21 -10.87
CA ALA A 18 7.29 19.42 -11.89
C ALA A 18 6.11 18.65 -11.30
N LEU A 19 6.27 18.07 -10.10
CA LEU A 19 5.22 17.35 -9.38
C LEU A 19 4.05 18.26 -8.99
N ALA A 20 4.33 19.52 -8.65
CA ALA A 20 3.31 20.54 -8.39
C ALA A 20 2.54 20.96 -9.66
N ARG A 21 3.18 20.83 -10.84
CA ARG A 21 2.57 21.12 -12.15
C ARG A 21 1.86 19.91 -12.77
N ASN A 22 1.88 18.75 -12.11
CA ASN A 22 1.36 17.47 -12.61
C ASN A 22 1.92 17.07 -14.00
N ASP A 23 3.19 17.41 -14.27
CA ASP A 23 3.87 17.00 -15.48
C ASP A 23 4.57 15.65 -15.27
N PHE A 24 3.84 14.56 -15.53
CA PHE A 24 4.28 13.20 -15.20
C PHE A 24 5.45 12.71 -16.06
N ASP A 25 5.52 13.12 -17.33
CA ASP A 25 6.60 12.72 -18.24
C ASP A 25 7.95 13.33 -17.82
N THR A 26 7.95 14.60 -17.39
CA THR A 26 9.19 15.20 -16.88
C THR A 26 9.53 14.67 -15.49
N CYS A 27 8.53 14.40 -14.65
CA CYS A 27 8.74 13.79 -13.33
C CYS A 27 9.41 12.41 -13.43
N THR A 28 8.94 11.54 -14.33
CA THR A 28 9.51 10.19 -14.51
C THR A 28 10.96 10.26 -14.99
N ASN A 29 11.25 11.11 -15.97
CA ASN A 29 12.62 11.33 -16.47
C ASN A 29 13.56 11.89 -15.38
N LEU A 30 13.10 12.90 -14.62
CA LEU A 30 13.86 13.48 -13.51
C LEU A 30 14.06 12.48 -12.38
N LEU A 31 13.06 11.64 -12.08
CA LEU A 31 13.18 10.58 -11.08
C LEU A 31 14.21 9.53 -11.51
N SER A 32 14.23 9.13 -12.78
CA SER A 32 15.27 8.23 -13.30
C SER A 32 16.67 8.83 -13.14
N GLN A 33 16.84 10.12 -13.46
CA GLN A 33 18.11 10.83 -13.27
C GLN A 33 18.51 10.89 -11.79
N LEU A 34 17.56 11.23 -10.90
CA LEU A 34 17.78 11.26 -9.46
C LEU A 34 18.18 9.88 -8.92
N LYS A 35 17.49 8.81 -9.34
CA LYS A 35 17.84 7.43 -8.94
C LYS A 35 19.25 7.06 -9.35
N VAL A 36 19.70 7.44 -10.56
CA VAL A 36 21.09 7.21 -11.00
C VAL A 36 22.07 8.00 -10.12
N MET A 37 21.83 9.29 -9.89
CA MET A 37 22.73 10.10 -9.05
C MET A 37 22.78 9.60 -7.60
N LEU A 38 21.67 9.07 -7.08
CA LEU A 38 21.62 8.49 -5.74
C LEU A 38 22.54 7.26 -5.62
N THR A 39 22.69 6.44 -6.67
CA THR A 39 23.58 5.26 -6.62
C THR A 39 25.07 5.60 -6.42
N GLU A 40 25.47 6.85 -6.66
CA GLU A 40 26.85 7.27 -6.44
C GLU A 40 27.20 7.50 -4.97
N PHE A 41 26.20 7.67 -4.10
CA PHE A 41 26.42 7.92 -2.67
C PHE A 41 26.67 6.61 -1.93
N LYS A 42 27.84 6.50 -1.29
CA LYS A 42 28.24 5.33 -0.49
C LYS A 42 27.58 5.27 0.90
N SER A 43 26.95 6.37 1.31
CA SER A 43 26.22 6.47 2.58
C SER A 43 24.84 5.81 2.52
N LEU A 44 24.29 5.57 1.32
CA LEU A 44 22.98 4.98 1.13
C LEU A 44 22.99 3.46 1.41
N PRO A 45 21.81 2.86 1.65
CA PRO A 45 21.68 1.40 1.71
C PRO A 45 22.23 0.79 0.41
N PRO A 46 23.11 -0.22 0.44
CA PRO A 46 23.42 -1.13 1.56
C PRO A 46 24.70 -0.81 2.36
N LEU A 47 25.47 0.21 1.99
CA LEU A 47 26.84 0.40 2.50
C LEU A 47 26.89 1.16 3.83
N PHE A 48 25.96 2.11 4.05
CA PHE A 48 25.88 2.93 5.27
C PHE A 48 27.24 3.50 5.73
N GLU A 49 28.13 3.85 4.79
CA GLU A 49 29.44 4.41 5.13
C GLU A 49 29.23 5.73 5.89
N LYS A 50 29.87 5.85 7.06
CA LYS A 50 29.81 7.06 7.89
C LYS A 50 30.66 8.18 7.27
N THR A 51 30.14 8.82 6.24
CA THR A 51 30.68 10.07 5.68
C THR A 51 30.23 11.27 6.53
N PRO A 52 30.99 12.38 6.56
CA PRO A 52 30.58 13.59 7.30
C PRO A 52 29.26 14.21 6.81
N ASN A 53 28.84 13.90 5.57
CA ASN A 53 27.57 14.33 4.98
C ASN A 53 26.49 13.24 4.96
N ALA A 54 26.72 12.07 5.57
CA ALA A 54 25.84 10.91 5.48
C ALA A 54 24.39 11.21 5.89
N VAL A 55 24.19 12.04 6.94
CA VAL A 55 22.85 12.42 7.40
C VAL A 55 22.10 13.22 6.33
N HIS A 56 22.77 14.15 5.64
CA HIS A 56 22.17 14.92 4.56
C HIS A 56 21.88 14.07 3.32
N GLU A 57 22.79 13.17 2.96
CA GLU A 57 22.63 12.24 1.84
C GLU A 57 21.46 11.26 2.07
N LEU A 58 21.36 10.69 3.28
CA LEU A 58 20.25 9.82 3.68
C LEU A 58 18.91 10.56 3.74
N THR A 59 18.89 11.78 4.27
CA THR A 59 17.68 12.62 4.32
C THR A 59 17.20 12.94 2.91
N LEU A 60 18.12 13.34 2.01
CA LEU A 60 17.79 13.63 0.62
C LEU A 60 17.29 12.39 -0.12
N GLY A 61 17.94 11.24 0.07
CA GLY A 61 17.51 9.96 -0.49
C GLY A 61 16.09 9.59 -0.05
N ARG A 62 15.81 9.69 1.26
CA ARG A 62 14.46 9.50 1.80
C ARG A 62 13.47 10.44 1.13
N ASP A 63 13.72 11.74 1.14
CA ASP A 63 12.79 12.75 0.61
C ASP A 63 12.52 12.52 -0.89
N VAL A 64 13.51 12.09 -1.69
CA VAL A 64 13.33 11.72 -3.10
C VAL A 64 12.38 10.53 -3.23
N TYR A 65 12.59 9.45 -2.47
CA TYR A 65 11.72 8.28 -2.53
C TYR A 65 10.32 8.55 -1.97
N GLU A 66 10.17 9.40 -0.96
CA GLU A 66 8.85 9.86 -0.47
C GLU A 66 8.04 10.51 -1.60
N HIS A 67 8.68 11.40 -2.37
CA HIS A 67 8.02 12.04 -3.51
C HIS A 67 7.85 11.10 -4.71
N ALA A 68 8.71 10.09 -4.87
CA ALA A 68 8.54 9.04 -5.87
C ALA A 68 7.28 8.20 -5.59
N VAL A 69 7.04 7.83 -4.33
CA VAL A 69 5.83 7.13 -3.90
C VAL A 69 4.59 7.99 -4.18
N ILE A 70 4.62 9.28 -3.86
CA ILE A 70 3.51 10.21 -4.15
C ILE A 70 3.25 10.31 -5.65
N LEU A 71 4.30 10.40 -6.46
CA LEU A 71 4.19 10.40 -7.93
C LEU A 71 3.52 9.12 -8.43
N SER A 72 3.93 7.96 -7.92
CA SER A 72 3.37 6.65 -8.29
C SER A 72 1.87 6.56 -7.96
N VAL A 73 1.42 7.14 -6.84
CA VAL A 73 -0.03 7.26 -6.58
C VAL A 73 -0.73 8.14 -7.60
N LYS A 74 -0.15 9.31 -7.93
CA LYS A 74 -0.75 10.22 -8.92
C LYS A 74 -0.81 9.64 -10.33
N MET A 75 0.15 8.77 -10.67
CA MET A 75 0.17 8.03 -11.94
C MET A 75 -0.72 6.78 -11.92
N GLU A 76 -1.38 6.49 -10.80
CA GLU A 76 -2.23 5.33 -10.61
C GLU A 76 -1.50 3.99 -10.84
N ASP A 77 -0.17 3.96 -10.64
CA ASP A 77 0.68 2.77 -10.84
C ASP A 77 1.04 2.13 -9.49
N GLN A 78 0.31 1.08 -9.15
CA GLN A 78 0.50 0.32 -7.90
C GLN A 78 1.82 -0.46 -7.88
N ASP A 79 2.27 -0.96 -9.03
CA ASP A 79 3.52 -1.72 -9.09
C ASP A 79 4.72 -0.77 -8.90
N ALA A 80 4.65 0.44 -9.46
CA ALA A 80 5.64 1.49 -9.20
C ALA A 80 5.63 1.91 -7.73
N PHE A 81 4.43 2.10 -7.15
CA PHE A 81 4.31 2.41 -5.73
C PHE A 81 5.00 1.36 -4.87
N GLU A 82 4.73 0.08 -5.11
CA GLU A 82 5.30 -1.01 -4.31
C GLU A 82 6.83 -1.03 -4.41
N ARG A 83 7.39 -0.88 -5.62
CA ARG A 83 8.84 -0.80 -5.84
C ARG A 83 9.46 0.37 -5.10
N ASP A 84 8.90 1.57 -5.26
CA ASP A 84 9.43 2.78 -4.64
C ASP A 84 9.29 2.74 -3.11
N PHE A 85 8.20 2.18 -2.59
CA PHE A 85 7.99 1.98 -1.16
C PHE A 85 9.00 1.01 -0.55
N PHE A 86 9.30 -0.11 -1.22
CA PHE A 86 10.33 -1.03 -0.74
C PHE A 86 11.73 -0.42 -0.75
N GLN A 87 12.01 0.52 -1.66
CA GLN A 87 13.27 1.29 -1.66
C GLN A 87 13.29 2.32 -0.53
N LEU A 88 12.14 2.87 -0.15
CA LEU A 88 11.99 3.80 0.97
C LEU A 88 12.05 3.11 2.34
N LYS A 89 11.59 1.86 2.45
CA LYS A 89 11.46 1.14 3.73
C LYS A 89 12.76 1.08 4.58
N PRO A 90 13.96 0.80 4.01
CA PRO A 90 15.22 0.83 4.77
C PRO A 90 15.52 2.18 5.43
N TYR A 91 15.02 3.29 4.87
CA TYR A 91 15.21 4.61 5.48
C TYR A 91 14.37 4.79 6.74
N TYR A 92 13.23 4.10 6.86
CA TYR A 92 12.35 4.15 8.03
C TYR A 92 12.70 3.11 9.09
N THR A 93 13.28 1.97 8.71
CA THR A 93 13.70 0.93 9.66
C THR A 93 15.14 1.12 10.12
N ASP A 94 16.09 1.15 9.18
CA ASP A 94 17.51 1.01 9.47
C ASP A 94 18.17 2.38 9.71
N ALA A 95 17.75 3.41 8.97
CA ALA A 95 18.30 4.75 9.09
C ALA A 95 17.64 5.59 10.22
N ARG A 96 16.64 5.06 10.94
CA ARG A 96 15.86 5.80 11.95
C ARG A 96 16.73 6.36 13.10
N GLU A 97 17.83 5.70 13.44
CA GLU A 97 18.77 6.23 14.46
C GLU A 97 19.71 7.32 13.91
N LEU A 98 19.83 7.44 12.60
CA LEU A 98 20.76 8.35 11.91
C LEU A 98 20.09 9.64 11.40
N ILE A 99 18.80 9.59 11.08
CA ILE A 99 18.05 10.71 10.50
C ILE A 99 16.84 11.11 11.38
N PRO A 100 16.45 12.40 11.40
CA PRO A 100 15.25 12.82 12.10
C PRO A 100 13.97 12.29 11.43
N PRO A 101 12.88 12.05 12.17
CA PRO A 101 11.62 11.54 11.60
C PRO A 101 11.02 12.51 10.59
N SER A 102 10.45 11.98 9.50
CA SER A 102 9.79 12.78 8.45
C SER A 102 8.31 13.01 8.81
N PRO A 103 7.76 14.23 8.56
CA PRO A 103 6.33 14.44 8.69
C PRO A 103 5.51 13.64 7.66
N GLN A 104 6.11 13.20 6.55
CA GLN A 104 5.45 12.43 5.49
C GLN A 104 5.46 10.91 5.74
N GLU A 105 6.16 10.45 6.77
CA GLU A 105 6.26 9.03 7.09
C GLU A 105 4.89 8.40 7.40
N CYS A 106 4.10 9.02 8.28
CA CYS A 106 2.77 8.49 8.64
C CYS A 106 1.78 8.48 7.45
N PRO A 107 1.66 9.54 6.63
CA PRO A 107 0.86 9.49 5.41
C PRO A 107 1.27 8.37 4.44
N ILE A 108 2.57 8.20 4.20
CA ILE A 108 3.07 7.18 3.25
C ILE A 108 2.83 5.75 3.78
N LEU A 109 3.03 5.53 5.08
CA LEU A 109 2.69 4.26 5.72
C LEU A 109 1.18 3.98 5.63
N GLY A 110 0.33 4.99 5.86
CA GLY A 110 -1.11 4.88 5.66
C GLY A 110 -1.50 4.54 4.22
N LEU A 111 -0.82 5.13 3.22
CA LEU A 111 -1.01 4.76 1.80
C LEU A 111 -0.62 3.32 1.53
N ASN A 112 0.49 2.84 2.10
CA ASN A 112 0.88 1.43 1.95
C ASN A 112 -0.14 0.49 2.59
N LEU A 113 -0.67 0.83 3.76
CA LEU A 113 -1.75 0.06 4.40
C LEU A 113 -3.00 0.01 3.51
N LEU A 114 -3.43 1.14 2.94
CA LEU A 114 -4.56 1.16 2.00
C LEU A 114 -4.29 0.33 0.74
N ARG A 115 -3.08 0.37 0.19
CA ARG A 115 -2.69 -0.49 -0.94
C ARG A 115 -2.84 -1.97 -0.58
N LEU A 116 -2.39 -2.38 0.60
CA LEU A 116 -2.50 -3.77 1.05
C LEU A 116 -3.96 -4.21 1.20
N LEU A 117 -4.84 -3.32 1.68
CA LEU A 117 -6.29 -3.57 1.71
C LEU A 117 -6.87 -3.75 0.31
N VAL A 118 -6.54 -2.87 -0.63
CA VAL A 118 -6.96 -2.97 -2.04
C VAL A 118 -6.54 -4.30 -2.66
N GLN A 119 -5.32 -4.75 -2.37
CA GLN A 119 -4.77 -6.01 -2.89
C GLN A 119 -5.27 -7.24 -2.14
N ASN A 120 -6.13 -7.07 -1.12
CA ASN A 120 -6.60 -8.12 -0.23
C ASN A 120 -5.44 -8.90 0.46
N ARG A 121 -4.33 -8.22 0.75
CA ARG A 121 -3.14 -8.77 1.42
C ARG A 121 -3.20 -8.51 2.92
N ILE A 122 -4.26 -8.99 3.57
CA ILE A 122 -4.57 -8.71 4.99
C ILE A 122 -3.47 -9.22 5.95
N ALA A 123 -2.83 -10.34 5.63
CA ALA A 123 -1.73 -10.86 6.45
C ALA A 123 -0.54 -9.87 6.52
N GLU A 124 -0.18 -9.30 5.38
CA GLU A 124 0.90 -8.30 5.30
C GLU A 124 0.49 -6.97 5.91
N PHE A 125 -0.79 -6.61 5.81
CA PHE A 125 -1.33 -5.45 6.51
C PHE A 125 -1.10 -5.55 8.02
N HIS A 126 -1.45 -6.68 8.64
CA HIS A 126 -1.21 -6.88 10.07
C HIS A 126 0.27 -6.99 10.43
N THR A 127 1.09 -7.54 9.54
CA THR A 127 2.55 -7.57 9.73
C THR A 127 3.10 -6.14 9.74
N GLU A 128 2.74 -5.30 8.77
CA GLU A 128 3.18 -3.90 8.74
C GLU A 128 2.67 -3.11 9.95
N LEU A 129 1.45 -3.37 10.43
CA LEU A 129 0.93 -2.76 11.67
C LEU A 129 1.77 -3.13 12.90
N GLU A 130 2.26 -4.36 12.99
CA GLU A 130 3.10 -4.81 14.11
C GLU A 130 4.47 -4.10 14.12
N LEU A 131 5.00 -3.71 12.95
CA LEU A 131 6.24 -2.95 12.85
C LEU A 131 6.10 -1.47 13.25
N LEU A 132 4.89 -0.93 13.35
CA LEU A 132 4.66 0.47 13.67
C LEU A 132 4.96 0.78 15.14
N SER A 133 5.48 1.98 15.39
CA SER A 133 5.61 2.48 16.75
C SER A 133 4.24 2.87 17.32
N PRO A 134 4.02 2.78 18.65
CA PRO A 134 2.75 3.15 19.25
C PRO A 134 2.36 4.61 18.98
N SER A 135 3.33 5.51 18.88
CA SER A 135 3.10 6.91 18.52
C SER A 135 2.62 7.10 17.07
N ALA A 136 2.99 6.21 16.15
CA ALA A 136 2.50 6.25 14.77
C ALA A 136 1.04 5.75 14.70
N MET A 137 0.63 4.82 15.55
CA MET A 137 -0.75 4.31 15.60
C MET A 137 -1.78 5.36 16.04
N GLU A 138 -1.36 6.41 16.72
CA GLU A 138 -2.21 7.56 17.08
C GLU A 138 -2.44 8.51 15.89
N ASN A 139 -1.72 8.33 14.77
CA ASN A 139 -1.85 9.22 13.63
C ASN A 139 -3.17 8.98 12.87
N PRO A 140 -3.91 10.05 12.52
CA PRO A 140 -5.18 9.94 11.80
C PRO A 140 -5.09 9.16 10.49
N CYS A 141 -3.97 9.21 9.78
CA CYS A 141 -3.79 8.49 8.51
C CYS A 141 -3.78 6.97 8.69
N ILE A 142 -3.16 6.49 9.77
CA ILE A 142 -3.04 5.07 10.09
C ILE A 142 -4.34 4.56 10.71
N GLN A 143 -4.93 5.34 11.64
CA GLN A 143 -6.24 5.03 12.21
C GLN A 143 -7.29 4.87 11.13
N HIS A 144 -7.31 5.76 10.13
CA HIS A 144 -8.23 5.66 9.01
C HIS A 144 -8.13 4.32 8.26
N ALA A 145 -6.91 3.85 7.98
CA ALA A 145 -6.71 2.55 7.32
C ALA A 145 -7.17 1.38 8.21
N VAL A 146 -6.94 1.44 9.53
CA VAL A 146 -7.39 0.41 10.48
C VAL A 146 -8.91 0.39 10.62
N GLU A 147 -9.56 1.55 10.72
CA GLU A 147 -11.03 1.66 10.79
C GLU A 147 -11.70 1.12 9.52
N LEU A 148 -11.09 1.35 8.36
CA LEU A 148 -11.55 0.79 7.09
C LEU A 148 -11.45 -0.72 7.08
N GLU A 149 -10.30 -1.26 7.48
CA GLU A 149 -10.07 -2.70 7.60
C GLU A 149 -11.10 -3.36 8.53
N GLN A 150 -11.33 -2.80 9.71
CA GLN A 150 -12.37 -3.26 10.64
C GLN A 150 -13.76 -3.17 10.03
N SER A 151 -14.08 -2.09 9.33
CA SER A 151 -15.37 -1.94 8.65
C SER A 151 -15.57 -2.99 7.57
N PHE A 152 -14.51 -3.42 6.88
CA PHE A 152 -14.56 -4.56 5.94
C PHE A 152 -14.81 -5.88 6.67
N MET A 153 -14.09 -6.15 7.77
CA MET A 153 -14.32 -7.35 8.58
C MET A 153 -15.77 -7.45 9.12
N GLU A 154 -16.32 -6.32 9.57
CA GLU A 154 -17.70 -6.23 10.08
C GLU A 154 -18.77 -6.23 8.96
N GLY A 155 -18.38 -6.08 7.69
CA GLY A 155 -19.31 -5.91 6.56
C GLY A 155 -20.08 -4.58 6.60
N ALA A 156 -19.57 -3.57 7.32
CA ALA A 156 -20.22 -2.30 7.56
C ALA A 156 -19.95 -1.27 6.44
N TYR A 157 -20.37 -1.57 5.21
CA TYR A 157 -20.10 -0.77 4.01
C TYR A 157 -20.53 0.71 4.09
N ASN A 158 -21.58 1.02 4.84
CA ASN A 158 -22.01 2.40 5.06
C ASN A 158 -20.92 3.24 5.75
N ARG A 159 -20.11 2.63 6.62
CA ARG A 159 -18.98 3.29 7.27
C ARG A 159 -17.85 3.55 6.28
N VAL A 160 -17.55 2.60 5.39
CA VAL A 160 -16.54 2.77 4.31
C VAL A 160 -16.91 3.92 3.37
N LEU A 161 -18.19 4.02 2.98
CA LEU A 161 -18.69 5.12 2.15
C LEU A 161 -18.62 6.47 2.86
N SER A 162 -18.86 6.49 4.17
CA SER A 162 -18.73 7.70 5.01
C SER A 162 -17.26 8.08 5.19
N ALA A 163 -16.38 7.10 5.38
CA ALA A 163 -14.94 7.27 5.53
C ALA A 163 -14.30 7.92 4.30
N ARG A 164 -14.83 7.64 3.09
CA ARG A 164 -14.43 8.34 1.86
C ARG A 164 -14.66 9.86 1.91
N GLN A 165 -15.59 10.34 2.74
CA GLN A 165 -15.82 11.78 2.92
C GLN A 165 -14.88 12.39 3.97
N SER A 166 -14.36 11.58 4.89
CA SER A 166 -13.49 11.99 6.00
C SER A 166 -12.02 11.64 5.76
N VAL A 167 -11.58 11.70 4.50
CA VAL A 167 -10.24 11.29 4.12
C VAL A 167 -9.20 12.28 4.67
N PRO A 168 -8.17 11.83 5.40
CA PRO A 168 -7.19 12.72 6.05
C PRO A 168 -6.22 13.38 5.06
N HIS A 169 -6.00 12.79 3.88
CA HIS A 169 -5.04 13.29 2.89
C HIS A 169 -5.52 13.05 1.46
N GLU A 170 -5.35 14.02 0.56
CA GLU A 170 -5.85 13.97 -0.83
C GLU A 170 -5.39 12.71 -1.60
N THR A 171 -4.14 12.30 -1.41
CA THR A 171 -3.54 11.10 -2.02
C THR A 171 -4.28 9.79 -1.70
N PHE A 172 -5.06 9.74 -0.62
CA PHE A 172 -5.80 8.54 -0.22
C PHE A 172 -7.05 8.32 -1.08
N VAL A 173 -7.56 9.38 -1.72
CA VAL A 173 -8.79 9.33 -2.53
C VAL A 173 -8.67 8.29 -3.65
N TYR A 174 -7.50 8.18 -4.29
CA TYR A 174 -7.24 7.17 -5.32
C TYR A 174 -7.50 5.74 -4.81
N PHE A 175 -6.91 5.37 -3.67
CA PHE A 175 -7.08 4.03 -3.11
C PHE A 175 -8.51 3.82 -2.57
N MET A 176 -9.16 4.85 -2.04
CA MET A 176 -10.56 4.77 -1.61
C MET A 176 -11.51 4.51 -2.79
N ASP A 177 -11.27 5.15 -3.91
CA ASP A 177 -12.03 4.95 -5.15
C ASP A 177 -11.81 3.55 -5.71
N LEU A 178 -10.60 3.03 -5.57
CA LEU A 178 -10.26 1.69 -5.99
C LEU A 178 -10.89 0.63 -5.09
N LEU A 179 -10.85 0.80 -3.76
CA LEU A 179 -11.54 -0.08 -2.79
C LEU A 179 -13.03 -0.22 -3.11
N ALA A 180 -13.69 0.89 -3.40
CA ALA A 180 -15.11 0.90 -3.76
C ALA A 180 -15.42 0.12 -5.06
N LYS A 181 -14.45 0.02 -5.98
CA LYS A 181 -14.59 -0.76 -7.22
C LYS A 181 -14.27 -2.24 -7.03
N THR A 182 -13.26 -2.57 -6.22
CA THR A 182 -12.73 -3.95 -6.10
C THR A 182 -13.67 -4.88 -5.34
N GLU A 183 -14.32 -4.42 -4.26
CA GLU A 183 -15.24 -5.26 -3.46
C GLU A 183 -16.48 -5.69 -4.25
N HIS A 184 -16.88 -4.88 -5.24
CA HIS A 184 -18.08 -5.13 -6.01
C HIS A 184 -17.90 -4.81 -7.50
N PRO A 185 -17.21 -5.69 -8.25
CA PRO A 185 -17.00 -5.51 -9.69
C PRO A 185 -18.33 -5.49 -10.49
N GLU A 186 -19.40 -6.03 -9.90
CA GLU A 186 -20.75 -6.09 -10.45
C GLU A 186 -21.54 -4.78 -10.22
N TRP A 187 -21.00 -3.83 -9.44
CA TRP A 187 -21.68 -2.60 -9.05
C TRP A 187 -21.25 -1.45 -9.95
N GLU A 188 -22.16 -0.93 -10.76
CA GLU A 188 -21.94 0.31 -11.50
C GLU A 188 -22.33 1.50 -10.64
N ILE A 189 -21.37 2.39 -10.33
CA ILE A 189 -21.66 3.64 -9.61
C ILE A 189 -21.95 4.73 -10.66
N LYS A 190 -23.20 5.20 -10.75
CA LYS A 190 -23.61 6.32 -11.61
C LYS A 190 -24.36 7.36 -10.79
N ASN A 191 -23.90 8.62 -10.84
CA ASN A 191 -24.55 9.78 -10.20
C ASN A 191 -24.88 9.60 -8.70
N GLY A 192 -24.01 8.92 -7.95
CA GLY A 192 -24.21 8.66 -6.51
C GLY A 192 -25.15 7.48 -6.21
N PHE A 193 -25.60 6.74 -7.22
CA PHE A 193 -26.39 5.52 -7.06
C PHE A 193 -25.60 4.28 -7.49
N VAL A 194 -25.78 3.19 -6.75
CA VAL A 194 -25.16 1.88 -7.00
C VAL A 194 -26.13 1.00 -7.79
N PHE A 195 -25.72 0.56 -8.97
CA PHE A 195 -26.49 -0.32 -9.85
C PHE A 195 -25.94 -1.73 -9.79
N PHE A 196 -26.75 -2.68 -9.30
CA PHE A 196 -26.39 -4.08 -9.19
C PHE A 196 -26.67 -4.80 -10.51
N GLN A 197 -25.67 -5.45 -11.11
CA GLN A 197 -25.94 -6.39 -12.20
C GLN A 197 -26.73 -7.59 -11.67
N LYS A 198 -27.72 -8.04 -12.46
CA LYS A 198 -28.55 -9.21 -12.12
C LYS A 198 -27.61 -10.40 -11.91
N ALA A 199 -27.68 -11.02 -10.72
CA ALA A 199 -26.86 -12.18 -10.38
C ALA A 199 -26.88 -13.19 -11.53
N LYS A 200 -25.70 -13.52 -12.08
CA LYS A 200 -25.56 -14.68 -12.96
C LYS A 200 -26.18 -15.86 -12.23
N GLU A 201 -27.12 -16.54 -12.88
CA GLU A 201 -27.80 -17.72 -12.33
C GLU A 201 -26.74 -18.58 -11.65
N SER A 202 -26.91 -18.75 -10.33
CA SER A 202 -25.99 -19.48 -9.47
C SER A 202 -25.61 -20.79 -10.14
N ALA A 203 -24.31 -21.12 -10.12
CA ALA A 203 -23.80 -22.43 -10.53
C ALA A 203 -24.78 -23.53 -10.08
N PRO A 204 -25.08 -24.53 -10.93
CA PRO A 204 -26.11 -25.53 -10.65
C PRO A 204 -25.90 -26.05 -9.24
N SER A 205 -26.94 -26.01 -8.41
CA SER A 205 -26.91 -26.46 -7.02
C SER A 205 -26.14 -27.78 -6.97
N LYS A 206 -24.97 -27.81 -6.31
CA LYS A 206 -24.21 -29.05 -6.19
C LYS A 206 -25.13 -30.10 -5.57
N GLU A 207 -25.53 -31.09 -6.36
CA GLU A 207 -26.30 -32.21 -5.86
C GLU A 207 -25.49 -32.85 -4.73
N ILE A 208 -26.11 -33.01 -3.56
CA ILE A 208 -25.47 -33.66 -2.42
C ILE A 208 -25.02 -35.05 -2.90
N PRO A 209 -23.74 -35.45 -2.70
CA PRO A 209 -23.21 -36.71 -3.23
C PRO A 209 -23.74 -37.90 -2.43
N SER A 210 -25.03 -38.16 -2.55
CA SER A 210 -25.81 -39.16 -1.81
C SER A 210 -25.23 -40.56 -1.97
N LEU A 211 -24.80 -40.91 -3.19
CA LEU A 211 -24.12 -42.16 -3.50
C LEU A 211 -22.79 -42.33 -2.74
N GLN A 212 -22.02 -41.26 -2.57
CA GLN A 212 -20.75 -41.32 -1.86
C GLN A 212 -20.99 -41.54 -0.36
N LEU A 213 -21.97 -40.85 0.23
CA LEU A 213 -22.36 -41.09 1.62
C LEU A 213 -22.84 -42.52 1.84
N ILE A 214 -23.71 -43.04 0.96
CA ILE A 214 -24.23 -44.42 1.06
C ILE A 214 -23.08 -45.44 1.06
N ASN A 215 -22.13 -45.29 0.14
CA ASN A 215 -20.98 -46.20 0.05
C ASN A 215 -20.09 -46.12 1.30
N GLN A 216 -19.88 -44.93 1.86
CA GLN A 216 -19.11 -44.76 3.10
C GLN A 216 -19.82 -45.41 4.29
N THR A 217 -21.14 -45.22 4.41
CA THR A 217 -21.95 -45.84 5.48
C THR A 217 -21.92 -47.37 5.39
N LEU A 218 -22.06 -47.93 4.19
CA LEU A 218 -21.99 -49.38 3.97
C LEU A 218 -20.59 -49.94 4.23
N SER A 219 -19.54 -49.24 3.84
CA SER A 219 -18.16 -49.64 4.11
C SER A 219 -17.85 -49.63 5.61
N TYR A 220 -18.33 -48.62 6.33
CA TYR A 220 -18.18 -48.54 7.78
C TYR A 220 -18.91 -49.68 8.49
N ALA A 221 -20.16 -49.97 8.10
CA ALA A 221 -20.93 -51.08 8.65
C ALA A 221 -20.24 -52.44 8.42
N ARG A 222 -19.68 -52.67 7.22
CA ARG A 222 -18.91 -53.89 6.90
C ARG A 222 -17.66 -54.05 7.76
N GLU A 223 -16.89 -52.98 7.97
CA GLU A 223 -15.67 -53.06 8.79
C GLU A 223 -15.99 -53.28 10.28
N LEU A 224 -17.12 -52.76 10.78
CA LEU A 224 -17.59 -53.07 12.14
C LEU A 224 -18.01 -54.54 12.30
N GLU A 225 -18.75 -55.09 11.33
CA GLU A 225 -19.16 -56.52 11.36
C GLU A 225 -17.98 -57.47 11.21
N ARG A 226 -16.85 -57.02 10.67
CA ARG A 226 -15.63 -57.83 10.49
C ARG A 226 -14.81 -58.01 11.78
N ILE A 227 -15.05 -57.18 12.80
CA ILE A 227 -14.34 -57.21 14.10
C ILE A 227 -15.06 -58.11 15.13
N VAL A 228 -16.30 -58.56 14.83
CA VAL A 228 -17.06 -59.56 15.61
C VAL A 228 -16.78 -60.96 15.09
#